data_AF-A0A849QAN9-F1
#
_entry.id   AF-A0A849QAN9-F1
#
_cell.length_a   1.000
_cell.length_b   1.000
_cell.length_c   1.000
_cell.angle_alpha   90.00
_cell.angle_beta   90.00
_cell.angle_gamma   90.00
#
_symmetry.space_group_name_H-M   'P 1'
#
loop_
_entity.id
_entity.type
_entity.pdbx_description
1 polymer ?
#
loop_
_entity_poly.entity_id
_entity_poly.type
_entity_poly.pdbx_seq_one_letter_code
_entity_poly.pdbx_strand_id
1 'polypeptide(L)'
;MKNYIFLTSEGYTYQPDSESIEPDIDNLQAIGISEGNNSQMAFENLIKKSEYLLETTFDEVFCYELSQDFKESVSHFNLVS
;
A
#
# COMPACT_ATOMS: atom_id res chain seq x y z
N MET A 1 -18.40 -7.88 -2.01
CA MET A 1 -17.22 -7.69 -1.13
C MET A 1 -16.61 -6.35 -1.45
N LYS A 2 -15.88 -5.76 -0.51
CA LYS A 2 -15.23 -4.45 -0.67
C LYS A 2 -13.74 -4.65 -0.87
N ASN A 3 -13.12 -3.82 -1.71
CA ASN A 3 -11.69 -3.83 -1.94
C ASN A 3 -11.00 -2.86 -0.98
N TYR A 4 -9.83 -3.24 -0.50
CA TYR A 4 -9.01 -2.41 0.37
C TYR A 4 -7.57 -2.39 -0.12
N ILE A 5 -6.94 -1.22 -0.06
CA ILE A 5 -5.48 -1.08 -0.19
C ILE A 5 -4.87 -0.98 1.20
N PHE A 6 -3.84 -1.79 1.45
CA PHE A 6 -3.10 -1.83 2.70
C PHE A 6 -1.76 -1.14 2.51
N LEU A 7 -1.44 -0.23 3.44
CA LEU A 7 -0.31 0.67 3.38
C LEU A 7 0.44 0.65 4.72
N THR A 8 1.73 0.97 4.68
CA THR A 8 2.52 1.30 5.87
C THR A 8 3.28 2.60 5.64
N SER A 9 3.54 3.33 6.72
CA SER A 9 4.40 4.52 6.73
C SER A 9 5.84 4.21 7.16
N GLU A 10 6.12 2.96 7.54
CA GLU A 10 7.39 2.56 8.17
C GLU A 10 8.53 2.27 7.17
N GLY A 11 8.42 2.81 5.96
CA GLY A 11 9.39 2.61 4.89
C GLY A 11 10.06 3.91 4.45
N TYR A 12 11.31 3.80 4.02
CA TYR A 12 12.03 4.90 3.36
C TYR A 12 12.23 4.53 1.89
N THR A 13 11.92 5.45 0.99
CA THR A 13 12.21 5.32 -0.45
C THR A 13 13.03 6.52 -0.88
N TYR A 14 14.18 6.24 -1.48
CA TYR A 14 15.02 7.25 -2.12
C TYR A 14 14.74 7.23 -3.62
N GLN A 15 14.69 8.39 -4.26
CA GLN A 15 14.58 8.44 -5.72
C GLN A 15 15.79 7.73 -6.36
N PRO A 16 15.60 7.06 -7.51
CA PRO A 16 16.73 6.57 -8.30
C PRO A 16 17.75 7.70 -8.51
N ASP A 17 19.02 7.43 -8.27
CA ASP A 17 20.13 8.39 -8.36
C ASP A 17 20.10 9.56 -7.33
N SER A 18 19.31 9.47 -6.27
CA SER A 18 19.36 10.43 -5.14
C SER A 18 20.51 10.11 -4.18
N GLU A 19 21.37 11.11 -3.91
CA GLU A 19 22.41 11.07 -2.87
C GLU A 19 21.90 11.63 -1.52
N SER A 20 20.61 11.97 -1.40
CA SER A 20 20.02 12.57 -0.20
C SER A 20 19.87 11.55 0.93
N ILE A 21 20.20 11.98 2.15
CA ILE A 21 19.97 11.21 3.39
C ILE A 21 18.51 11.37 3.86
N GLU A 22 17.86 12.46 3.47
CA GLU A 22 16.46 12.74 3.77
C GLU A 22 15.56 12.12 2.67
N PRO A 23 14.46 11.42 3.03
CA PRO A 23 13.49 10.94 2.05
C PRO A 23 12.82 12.11 1.35
N ASP A 24 12.72 12.03 0.01
CA ASP A 24 12.33 13.17 -0.82
C ASP A 24 10.84 13.56 -0.69
N ILE A 25 9.98 12.68 -0.15
CA ILE A 25 8.52 12.83 -0.05
C ILE A 25 7.92 12.05 1.13
N ASP A 26 6.68 12.37 1.51
CA ASP A 26 5.84 11.52 2.38
C ASP A 26 5.67 10.14 1.73
N ASN A 27 6.34 9.14 2.30
CA ASN A 27 6.39 7.81 1.72
C ASN A 27 5.33 6.90 2.36
N LEU A 28 4.48 6.30 1.52
CA LEU A 28 3.59 5.22 1.90
C LEU A 28 3.89 4.02 1.01
N GLN A 29 4.26 2.91 1.63
CA GLN A 29 4.52 1.67 0.92
C GLN A 29 3.25 0.84 0.83
N ALA A 30 2.89 0.44 -0.39
CA ALA A 30 1.76 -0.46 -0.62
C ALA A 30 2.14 -1.90 -0.28
N ILE A 31 1.49 -2.44 0.75
CA ILE A 31 1.63 -3.84 1.18
C ILE A 31 0.85 -4.76 0.25
N GLY A 32 -0.34 -4.32 -0.19
CA GLY A 32 -1.13 -5.08 -1.14
C GLY A 32 -2.59 -4.63 -1.21
N ILE A 33 -3.33 -5.28 -2.11
CA ILE A 33 -4.77 -5.09 -2.28
C ILE A 33 -5.47 -6.42 -2.01
N SER A 34 -6.52 -6.38 -1.19
CA SER A 34 -7.31 -7.55 -0.81
C SER A 34 -8.78 -7.19 -0.62
N GLU A 35 -9.66 -8.20 -0.60
CA GLU A 35 -11.10 -8.01 -0.47
C GLU A 35 -11.69 -8.68 0.77
N GLY A 36 -12.76 -8.09 1.30
CA GLY A 36 -13.47 -8.59 2.48
C GLY A 36 -14.82 -7.92 2.68
N ASN A 37 -15.64 -8.45 3.58
CA ASN A 37 -16.89 -7.79 3.98
C ASN A 37 -16.63 -6.53 4.83
N ASN A 38 -15.48 -6.50 5.51
CA ASN A 38 -14.94 -5.37 6.26
C ASN A 38 -13.40 -5.40 6.15
N SER A 39 -12.74 -4.36 6.66
CA SER A 39 -11.27 -4.21 6.62
C SER A 39 -10.54 -5.36 7.31
N GLN A 40 -11.04 -5.81 8.47
CA GLN A 40 -10.45 -6.92 9.23
C GLN A 40 -10.39 -8.22 8.40
N MET A 41 -11.51 -8.59 7.78
CA MET A 41 -11.59 -9.78 6.92
C MET A 41 -10.70 -9.64 5.67
N ALA A 42 -10.62 -8.43 5.09
CA ALA A 42 -9.73 -8.19 3.96
C ALA A 42 -8.25 -8.33 4.34
N PHE A 43 -7.88 -7.90 5.54
CA PHE A 43 -6.52 -8.04 6.08
C PHE A 43 -6.16 -9.51 6.32
N GLU A 44 -7.04 -10.28 6.96
CA GLU A 44 -6.83 -11.72 7.16
C GLU A 44 -6.69 -12.47 5.83
N ASN A 45 -7.46 -12.07 4.81
CA ASN A 45 -7.33 -12.62 3.46
C ASN A 45 -6.00 -12.22 2.79
N LEU A 46 -5.50 -11.01 3.04
CA LEU A 46 -4.20 -10.56 2.55
C LEU A 46 -3.07 -11.41 3.13
N ILE A 47 -3.05 -11.59 4.45
CA ILE A 47 -2.03 -12.39 5.15
C ILE A 47 -2.02 -13.84 4.66
N LYS A 48 -3.20 -14.47 4.51
CA LYS A 48 -3.30 -15.85 3.98
C LYS A 48 -2.76 -15.99 2.56
N LYS A 49 -2.90 -14.96 1.73
CA LYS A 49 -2.39 -14.95 0.35
C LYS A 49 -0.90 -14.64 0.27
N SER A 50 -0.35 -13.99 1.29
CA SER A 50 1.00 -13.42 1.30
C SER A 50 1.62 -13.64 2.66
N GLU A 51 1.88 -14.91 2.98
CA GLU A 51 2.41 -15.34 4.29
C GLU A 51 3.75 -14.65 4.63
N TYR A 52 4.55 -14.26 3.63
CA TYR A 52 5.79 -13.51 3.81
C TYR A 52 5.59 -12.17 4.54
N LEU A 53 4.37 -11.61 4.56
CA LEU A 53 4.07 -10.39 5.31
C LEU A 53 4.27 -10.57 6.81
N LEU A 54 4.13 -11.80 7.33
CA LEU A 54 4.40 -12.15 8.72
C LEU A 54 5.90 -12.18 9.05
N GLU A 55 6.77 -12.20 8.04
CA GLU A 55 8.22 -12.16 8.19
C GLU A 55 8.76 -10.73 8.09
N THR A 56 7.90 -9.74 7.81
CA THR A 56 8.29 -8.33 7.75
C THR A 56 8.45 -7.73 9.15
N THR A 57 9.18 -6.62 9.24
CA THR A 57 9.39 -5.88 10.48
C THR A 57 8.45 -4.68 10.63
N PHE A 58 7.34 -4.65 9.87
CA PHE A 58 6.38 -3.55 9.96
C PHE A 58 5.54 -3.72 11.25
N ASP A 59 5.50 -2.68 12.08
CA ASP A 59 4.72 -2.63 13.31
C ASP A 59 3.26 -2.22 13.03
N GLU A 60 3.04 -1.26 12.12
CA GLU A 60 1.73 -0.74 11.74
C GLU A 60 1.43 -0.87 10.25
N VAL A 61 0.26 -1.45 9.96
CA VAL A 61 -0.37 -1.48 8.64
C VAL A 61 -1.79 -0.91 8.76
N PHE A 62 -2.11 0.07 7.92
CA PHE A 62 -3.44 0.66 7.85
C PHE A 62 -4.04 0.46 6.45
N CYS A 63 -5.33 0.75 6.29
CA CYS A 63 -6.00 0.55 5.01
C CYS A 63 -7.08 1.58 4.70
N TYR A 64 -7.40 1.69 3.41
CA TYR A 64 -8.54 2.44 2.90
C TYR A 64 -9.44 1.54 2.05
N GLU A 65 -10.76 1.74 2.16
CA GLU A 65 -11.72 1.14 1.24
C GLU A 65 -11.59 1.81 -0.13
N LEU A 66 -11.49 1.01 -1.18
CA LEU A 66 -11.44 1.45 -2.57
C LEU A 66 -12.85 1.52 -3.15
N SER A 67 -13.07 2.40 -4.12
CA SER A 67 -14.32 2.38 -4.90
C SER A 67 -14.50 1.03 -5.61
N GLN A 68 -15.75 0.69 -5.97
CA GLN A 68 -16.02 -0.59 -6.62
C GLN A 68 -15.35 -0.71 -7.99
N ASP A 69 -15.14 0.42 -8.66
CA ASP A 69 -14.57 0.59 -10.00
C ASP A 69 -13.12 1.14 -9.95
N PHE A 70 -12.40 0.94 -8.84
CA PHE A 70 -11.07 1.54 -8.65
C PHE A 70 -10.04 1.12 -9.72
N LYS A 71 -10.24 -0.03 -10.36
CA LYS A 71 -9.36 -0.53 -11.42
C LYS A 71 -9.59 0.21 -12.73
N GLU A 72 -10.84 0.60 -12.99
CA GLU A 72 -11.28 1.29 -14.19
C GLU A 72 -11.18 2.82 -14.06
N SER A 73 -11.21 3.35 -12.83
CA SER A 73 -11.19 4.79 -12.52
C SER A 73 -9.78 5.35 -12.25
N VAL A 74 -8.72 4.56 -12.47
CA VAL A 74 -7.35 5.01 -12.27
C VAL A 74 -6.99 6.14 -13.25
N SER A 75 -6.41 7.22 -12.71
CA SER A 75 -5.89 8.34 -13.50
C SER A 75 -4.37 8.37 -13.40
N HIS A 76 -3.71 8.60 -14.54
CA HIS A 76 -2.26 8.65 -14.63
C HIS A 76 -1.79 10.08 -14.90
N PHE A 77 -0.82 10.54 -14.12
CA PHE A 77 -0.21 11.87 -14.25
C PHE A 77 1.29 11.72 -14.45
N ASN A 78 1.86 12.52 -15.35
CA ASN A 78 3.30 12.60 -15.55
C ASN A 78 3.79 13.95 -15.05
N LEU A 79 4.89 13.95 -14.28
CA LEU A 79 5.60 15.17 -13.95
C LEU A 79 6.41 15.58 -15.18
N VAL A 80 5.97 16.63 -15.85
CA VAL A 80 6.72 17.23 -16.96
C VAL A 80 7.45 18.44 -16.41
N SER A 81 8.77 18.45 -16.52
CA SER A 81 9.63 19.59 -16.18
C SER A 81 9.51 20.72 -17.20
#